data_AF-A0A165GZE7-F1
#
_entry.id   AF-A0A165GZE7-F1
#
_cell.length_a   1.000
_cell.length_b   1.000
_cell.length_c   1.000
_cell.angle_alpha   90.00
_cell.angle_beta   90.00
_cell.angle_gamma   90.00
#
_symmetry.space_group_name_H-M   'P 1'
#
loop_
_entity.id
_entity.type
_entity.pdbx_description
1 polymer ?
#
loop_
_entity_poly.entity_id
_entity_poly.type
_entity_poly.pdbx_seq_one_letter_code
_entity_poly.pdbx_strand_id
1 'polypeptide(L)'
;MFGRQPMPEGDDIHYASIPNAKVVIRVWGAGMETSHMYSLDFVDRDTLQHIRRPPSCQLYSIQSLDRWWLPRFRCGKVEMAEGLEMYQVFEGDSFMLSVDTDTKVELNIPVRPLHVKPDWLLGTTTIAFKRSVT
;
A
#
# COMPACT_ATOMS: atom_id res chain seq x y z
N MET A 1 15.70 -9.34 1.57
CA MET A 1 14.89 -10.49 2.01
C MET A 1 13.44 -10.08 1.77
N PHE A 2 12.74 -10.74 0.84
CA PHE A 2 11.33 -10.45 0.57
C PHE A 2 10.48 -10.91 1.77
N GLY A 3 9.35 -10.24 2.04
CA GLY A 3 8.44 -10.66 3.10
C GLY A 3 8.05 -12.12 2.88
N ARG A 4 7.99 -12.92 3.97
CA ARG A 4 7.48 -14.30 3.84
C ARG A 4 6.06 -14.24 3.27
N GLN A 5 5.73 -15.20 2.40
CA GLN A 5 4.35 -15.37 1.94
C GLN A 5 3.44 -15.41 3.17
N PRO A 6 2.31 -14.68 3.16
CA PRO A 6 1.50 -14.55 4.35
C PRO A 6 0.89 -15.90 4.70
N MET A 7 0.83 -16.21 6.00
CA MET A 7 0.01 -17.33 6.45
C MET A 7 -1.47 -16.98 6.21
N PRO A 8 -2.33 -17.94 5.81
CA PRO A 8 -3.73 -17.67 5.48
C PRO A 8 -4.54 -16.95 6.58
N GLU A 9 -4.09 -17.03 7.83
CA GLU A 9 -4.75 -16.48 9.03
C GLU A 9 -4.04 -15.25 9.62
N GLY A 10 -3.14 -14.60 8.87
CA GLY A 10 -2.44 -13.41 9.35
C GLY A 10 -3.35 -12.17 9.43
N ASP A 11 -3.34 -11.47 10.57
CA ASP A 11 -4.18 -10.28 10.82
C ASP A 11 -3.85 -9.05 9.95
N ASP A 12 -2.70 -9.04 9.25
CA ASP A 12 -2.24 -7.93 8.41
C ASP A 12 -2.18 -8.32 6.93
N ILE A 13 -3.29 -8.88 6.42
CA ILE A 13 -3.49 -9.21 5.01
C ILE A 13 -4.74 -8.48 4.51
N HIS A 14 -4.58 -7.76 3.42
CA HIS A 14 -5.62 -6.93 2.81
C HIS A 14 -5.81 -7.36 1.36
N TYR A 15 -7.07 -7.40 0.93
CA TYR A 15 -7.43 -7.80 -0.43
C TYR A 15 -8.20 -6.68 -1.12
N ALA A 16 -7.78 -6.33 -2.33
CA ALA A 16 -8.46 -5.36 -3.17
C ALA A 16 -8.98 -6.06 -4.44
N SER A 17 -10.31 -6.14 -4.54
CA SER A 17 -10.97 -6.74 -5.70
C SER A 17 -10.85 -5.84 -6.93
N ILE A 18 -10.51 -6.44 -8.05
CA ILE A 18 -10.53 -5.77 -9.35
C ILE A 18 -11.89 -6.05 -10.00
N PRO A 19 -12.66 -5.01 -10.40
CA PRO A 19 -13.93 -5.20 -11.10
C PRO A 19 -13.74 -6.02 -12.37
N ASN A 20 -14.66 -6.96 -12.62
CA ASN A 20 -14.71 -7.80 -13.81
C ASN A 20 -13.47 -8.69 -14.07
N ALA A 21 -12.53 -8.78 -13.13
CA ALA A 21 -11.36 -9.63 -13.25
C ALA A 21 -11.44 -10.83 -12.28
N LYS A 22 -10.86 -11.97 -12.68
CA LYS A 22 -10.68 -13.15 -11.81
C LYS A 22 -9.47 -13.04 -10.87
N VAL A 23 -8.83 -11.88 -10.86
CA VAL A 23 -7.64 -11.58 -10.07
C VAL A 23 -7.99 -10.58 -8.97
N VAL A 24 -7.28 -10.69 -7.86
CA VAL A 24 -7.36 -9.82 -6.70
C VAL A 24 -5.95 -9.36 -6.37
N ILE A 25 -5.80 -8.11 -5.92
CA ILE A 25 -4.54 -7.64 -5.36
C ILE A 25 -4.52 -8.03 -3.88
N ARG A 26 -3.43 -8.65 -3.43
CA ARG A 26 -3.21 -8.94 -2.03
C ARG A 26 -2.03 -8.10 -1.52
N VAL A 27 -2.20 -7.53 -0.33
CA VAL A 27 -1.21 -6.71 0.36
C VAL A 27 -1.02 -7.29 1.76
N TRP A 28 0.22 -7.52 2.19
CA TRP A 28 0.51 -8.04 3.53
C TRP A 28 1.81 -7.50 4.08
N GLY A 29 1.92 -7.34 5.39
CA GLY A 29 3.08 -6.66 5.97
C GLY A 29 3.58 -7.22 7.29
N ALA A 30 3.14 -8.42 7.67
CA ALA A 30 3.67 -9.13 8.83
C ALA A 30 5.21 -9.24 8.77
N GLY A 31 5.88 -8.72 9.80
CA GLY A 31 7.35 -8.66 9.89
C GLY A 31 8.00 -7.49 9.15
N MET A 32 7.21 -6.52 8.66
CA MET A 32 7.66 -5.31 7.95
C MET A 32 7.17 -4.02 8.62
N GLU A 33 6.67 -4.11 9.85
CA GLU A 33 5.98 -3.04 10.58
C GLU A 33 6.92 -1.86 10.86
N THR A 34 8.13 -2.15 11.36
CA THR A 34 9.12 -1.12 11.70
C THR A 34 9.66 -0.36 10.50
N SER A 35 9.51 -0.93 9.30
CA SER A 35 9.94 -0.30 8.05
C SER A 35 8.80 0.43 7.36
N HIS A 36 7.58 0.42 7.93
CA HIS A 36 6.37 0.97 7.31
C HIS A 36 6.11 0.41 5.91
N MET A 37 6.41 -0.87 5.72
CA MET A 37 6.34 -1.53 4.43
C MET A 37 5.32 -2.65 4.42
N TYR A 38 4.88 -2.93 3.21
CA TYR A 38 4.03 -4.03 2.82
C TYR A 38 4.63 -4.70 1.59
N SER A 39 4.28 -5.97 1.42
CA SER A 39 4.40 -6.69 0.16
C SER A 39 3.06 -6.67 -0.56
N LEU A 40 3.09 -6.55 -1.89
CA LEU A 40 1.91 -6.55 -2.76
C LEU A 40 2.12 -7.59 -3.85
N ASP A 41 1.10 -8.39 -4.14
CA ASP A 41 1.08 -9.31 -5.28
C ASP A 41 -0.32 -9.47 -5.91
N PHE A 42 -0.37 -10.22 -7.01
CA PHE A 42 -1.62 -10.62 -7.67
C PHE A 42 -1.94 -12.06 -7.29
N VAL A 43 -3.20 -12.32 -6.94
CA VAL A 43 -3.69 -13.66 -6.64
C VAL A 43 -4.94 -14.00 -7.44
N ASP A 44 -5.12 -15.27 -7.73
CA ASP A 44 -6.38 -15.79 -8.25
C ASP A 44 -7.49 -15.62 -7.20
N ARG A 45 -8.67 -15.14 -7.62
CA ARG A 45 -9.77 -14.80 -6.71
C ARG A 45 -10.31 -16.00 -5.93
N ASP A 46 -10.35 -17.16 -6.57
CA ASP A 46 -11.02 -18.33 -6.02
C ASP A 46 -10.08 -19.16 -5.15
N THR A 47 -8.81 -19.24 -5.57
CA THR A 47 -7.79 -20.08 -4.90
C THR A 47 -6.87 -19.30 -3.97
N LEU A 48 -6.84 -17.96 -4.07
CA LEU A 48 -5.91 -17.06 -3.38
C LEU A 48 -4.42 -17.41 -3.60
N GLN A 49 -4.15 -18.20 -4.63
CA GLN A 49 -2.80 -18.55 -5.03
C GLN A 49 -2.17 -17.39 -5.79
N HIS A 50 -0.88 -17.17 -5.52
CA HIS A 50 -0.10 -16.20 -6.26
C HIS A 50 -0.13 -16.50 -7.76
N ILE A 51 -0.36 -15.47 -8.56
CA ILE A 51 -0.27 -15.53 -10.01
C ILE A 51 0.64 -14.43 -10.52
N ARG A 52 1.22 -14.67 -11.70
CA ARG A 52 1.91 -13.61 -12.43
C ARG A 52 0.94 -12.48 -12.74
N ARG A 53 1.45 -11.25 -12.77
CA ARG A 53 0.64 -10.09 -13.15
C ARG A 53 0.07 -10.31 -14.55
N PRO A 54 -1.26 -10.20 -14.74
CA PRO A 54 -1.85 -10.29 -16.06
C PRO A 54 -1.27 -9.20 -16.99
N PRO A 55 -0.96 -9.50 -18.28
CA PRO A 55 -0.41 -8.51 -19.21
C PRO A 55 -1.29 -7.26 -19.40
N SER A 56 -2.60 -7.40 -19.21
CA SER A 56 -3.56 -6.30 -19.28
C SER A 56 -3.57 -5.39 -18.05
N CYS A 57 -2.87 -5.77 -16.99
CA CYS A 57 -2.80 -5.02 -15.74
C CYS A 57 -1.51 -4.18 -15.71
N GLN A 58 -1.65 -2.87 -15.56
CA GLN A 58 -0.53 -1.95 -15.34
C GLN A 58 -0.71 -1.22 -14.02
N LEU A 59 0.31 -1.24 -13.16
CA LEU A 59 0.30 -0.53 -11.88
C LEU A 59 1.17 0.72 -11.97
N TYR A 60 0.63 1.86 -11.53
CA TYR A 60 1.34 3.14 -11.47
C TYR A 60 1.31 3.68 -10.05
N SER A 61 2.42 4.19 -9.54
CA SER A 61 2.40 4.94 -8.28
C SER A 61 1.77 6.30 -8.48
N ILE A 62 0.85 6.68 -7.61
CA ILE A 62 0.30 8.04 -7.51
C ILE A 62 1.03 8.75 -6.38
N GLN A 63 1.20 10.08 -6.50
CA GLN A 63 1.68 10.85 -5.35
C GLN A 63 0.61 10.79 -4.27
N SER A 64 0.88 10.05 -3.20
CA SER A 64 0.12 10.16 -1.97
C SER A 64 0.59 11.41 -1.22
N LEU A 65 -0.33 12.36 -1.04
CA LEU A 65 -0.11 13.53 -0.18
C LEU A 65 -0.06 13.15 1.31
N ASP A 66 -0.38 11.89 1.65
CA ASP A 66 -0.60 11.44 3.02
C ASP A 66 0.65 10.87 3.71
N ARG A 67 1.80 10.86 3.02
CA ARG A 67 3.10 10.42 3.56
C ARG A 67 3.77 11.47 4.45
N TRP A 68 3.11 11.89 5.52
CA TRP A 68 3.63 12.92 6.45
C TRP A 68 4.95 12.51 7.15
N TRP A 69 5.19 11.21 7.27
CA TRP A 69 6.34 10.62 7.96
C TRP A 69 7.54 10.35 7.03
N LEU A 70 7.40 10.52 5.71
CA LEU A 70 8.49 10.38 4.75
C LEU A 70 9.00 11.75 4.28
N PRO A 71 10.33 11.93 4.09
CA PRO A 71 10.86 13.07 3.36
C PRO A 71 10.22 13.12 1.96
N ARG A 72 9.83 14.30 1.47
CA ARG A 72 9.10 14.47 0.20
C ARG A 72 9.89 13.91 -0.99
N PHE A 73 9.72 12.63 -1.32
CA PHE A 73 10.23 12.04 -2.55
C PHE A 73 9.23 12.24 -3.69
N ARG A 74 9.73 12.67 -4.85
CA ARG A 74 8.92 12.85 -6.06
C ARG A 74 8.57 11.50 -6.68
N CYS A 75 7.33 11.37 -7.15
CA CYS A 75 6.86 10.26 -7.97
C CYS A 75 7.75 10.01 -9.20
N GLY A 76 8.01 8.73 -9.46
CA GLY A 76 8.42 8.22 -10.76
C GLY A 76 7.51 7.05 -11.15
N LYS A 77 7.35 6.81 -12.45
CA LYS A 77 6.72 5.57 -12.94
C LYS A 77 7.50 4.38 -12.34
N VAL A 78 6.82 3.52 -11.59
CA VAL A 78 7.42 2.25 -11.16
C VAL A 78 7.38 1.33 -12.36
N GLU A 79 8.48 1.28 -13.13
CA GLU A 79 8.65 0.28 -14.17
C GLU A 79 8.97 -1.06 -13.52
N MET A 80 8.16 -2.06 -13.82
CA MET A 80 8.22 -3.37 -13.16
C MET A 80 8.81 -4.38 -14.13
N ALA A 81 9.89 -5.04 -13.72
CA ALA A 81 10.42 -6.19 -14.44
C ALA A 81 9.41 -7.36 -14.38
N GLU A 82 9.25 -8.07 -15.49
CA GLU A 82 8.39 -9.26 -15.56
C GLU A 82 8.92 -10.38 -14.63
N GLY A 83 8.03 -11.06 -13.92
CA GLY A 83 8.35 -12.26 -13.13
C GLY A 83 8.89 -12.04 -11.71
N LEU A 84 8.83 -10.82 -11.18
CA LEU A 84 9.14 -10.49 -9.78
C LEU A 84 7.96 -9.80 -9.09
N GLU A 85 6.76 -10.38 -9.16
CA GLU A 85 5.51 -9.69 -8.78
C GLU A 85 5.23 -9.61 -7.27
N MET A 86 6.27 -9.66 -6.44
CA MET A 86 6.19 -9.23 -5.03
C MET A 86 6.78 -7.83 -4.92
N TYR A 87 5.90 -6.84 -4.80
CA TYR A 87 6.30 -5.44 -4.72
C TYR A 87 6.42 -5.01 -3.27
N GLN A 88 7.50 -4.30 -2.96
CA GLN A 88 7.58 -3.58 -1.70
C GLN A 88 6.94 -2.21 -1.86
N VAL A 89 5.92 -1.95 -1.06
CA VAL A 89 5.16 -0.69 -1.03
C VAL A 89 5.16 -0.13 0.39
N PHE A 90 4.97 1.19 0.53
CA PHE A 90 4.97 1.83 1.84
C PHE A 90 3.54 2.10 2.34
N GLU A 91 3.38 2.17 3.66
CA GLU A 91 2.16 2.60 4.32
C GLU A 91 1.65 3.94 3.77
N GLY A 92 0.36 4.01 3.43
CA GLY A 92 -0.25 5.22 2.88
C GLY A 92 0.12 5.53 1.44
N ASP A 93 0.81 4.63 0.73
CA ASP A 93 1.01 4.73 -0.71
C ASP A 93 -0.33 4.61 -1.45
N SER A 94 -0.44 5.32 -2.57
CA SER A 94 -1.57 5.21 -3.48
C SER A 94 -1.08 4.76 -4.84
N PHE A 95 -1.79 3.85 -5.47
CA PHE A 95 -1.49 3.31 -6.78
C PHE A 95 -2.72 3.37 -7.68
N MET A 96 -2.49 3.56 -8.97
CA MET A 96 -3.50 3.37 -10.00
C MET A 96 -3.24 2.06 -10.70
N LEU A 97 -4.19 1.14 -10.67
CA LEU A 97 -4.20 -0.05 -11.50
C LEU A 97 -5.05 0.23 -12.74
N SER A 98 -4.45 0.19 -13.92
CA SER A 98 -5.18 0.11 -15.18
C SER A 98 -5.39 -1.35 -15.53
N VAL A 99 -6.63 -1.71 -15.83
CA VAL A 99 -7.06 -3.05 -16.25
C VAL A 99 -7.72 -2.87 -17.61
N ASP A 100 -7.08 -3.41 -18.64
CA ASP A 100 -7.42 -3.14 -20.02
C ASP A 100 -7.36 -1.62 -20.34
N THR A 101 -8.11 -1.17 -21.34
CA THR A 101 -8.10 0.23 -21.81
C THR A 101 -8.95 1.17 -20.97
N ASP A 102 -10.00 0.66 -20.33
CA ASP A 102 -11.08 1.51 -19.78
C ASP A 102 -11.27 1.40 -18.28
N THR A 103 -10.73 0.37 -17.62
CA THR A 103 -10.90 0.19 -16.18
C THR A 103 -9.69 0.73 -15.42
N LYS A 104 -9.95 1.63 -14.48
CA LYS A 104 -8.95 2.18 -13.57
C LYS A 104 -9.41 2.00 -12.14
N VAL A 105 -8.56 1.39 -11.32
CA VAL A 105 -8.83 1.12 -9.91
C VAL A 105 -7.76 1.80 -9.09
N GLU A 106 -8.18 2.68 -8.18
CA GLU A 106 -7.28 3.24 -7.19
C GLU A 106 -7.10 2.25 -6.04
N LEU A 107 -5.84 1.98 -5.69
CA LEU A 107 -5.45 1.14 -4.57
C LEU A 107 -4.71 2.00 -3.54
N ASN A 108 -5.22 2.04 -2.32
CA ASN A 108 -4.56 2.70 -1.20
C ASN A 108 -3.97 1.64 -0.26
N ILE A 109 -2.68 1.76 0.04
CA ILE A 109 -2.00 0.88 0.99
C ILE A 109 -2.41 1.30 2.41
N PRO A 110 -2.88 0.37 3.24
CA PRO A 110 -3.37 0.69 4.57
C PRO A 110 -2.26 1.33 5.43
N VAL A 111 -2.68 2.22 6.33
CA VAL A 111 -1.85 2.75 7.41
C VAL A 111 -2.22 2.01 8.68
N ARG A 112 -1.24 1.38 9.32
CA ARG A 112 -1.47 0.64 10.57
C ARG A 112 -1.96 1.59 11.67
N PRO A 113 -2.87 1.18 12.57
CA PRO A 113 -3.43 2.04 13.61
C PRO A 113 -2.40 2.76 14.50
N LEU A 114 -1.27 2.11 14.80
CA LEU A 114 -0.19 2.70 15.60
C LEU A 114 0.56 3.83 14.89
N HIS A 115 0.38 3.98 13.58
CA HIS A 115 1.03 4.97 12.73
C HIS A 115 0.03 6.01 12.18
N VAL A 116 -1.20 6.03 12.70
CA VAL A 116 -2.19 7.07 12.39
C VAL A 116 -1.62 8.43 12.77
N LYS A 117 -1.88 9.44 11.93
CA LYS A 117 -1.46 10.82 12.19
C LYS A 117 -1.89 11.22 13.59
N PRO A 118 -0.99 11.69 14.45
CA PRO A 118 -1.40 12.20 15.74
C PRO A 118 -2.29 13.44 15.53
N ASP A 119 -3.31 13.59 16.38
CA ASP A 119 -4.36 14.61 16.23
C ASP A 119 -3.83 16.05 16.09
N TRP A 120 -2.68 16.36 16.69
CA TRP A 120 -2.04 17.66 16.55
C TRP A 120 -1.54 17.96 15.13
N LEU A 121 -1.22 16.94 14.34
CA LEU A 121 -0.80 17.08 12.94
C LEU A 121 -2.00 17.30 12.02
N LEU A 122 -3.20 16.84 12.43
CA LEU A 122 -4.46 17.03 11.72
C LEU A 122 -5.11 18.39 12.01
N GLY A 123 -4.49 19.23 12.86
CA GLY A 123 -5.04 20.52 13.28
C GLY A 123 -6.25 20.40 14.21
N THR A 124 -6.57 19.20 14.71
CA THR A 124 -7.70 18.95 15.61
C THR A 124 -7.34 19.16 17.07
N THR A 125 -6.05 19.14 17.42
CA THR A 125 -5.55 19.48 18.75
C THR A 125 -4.89 20.86 18.76
N THR A 126 -5.43 21.79 19.55
CA THR A 126 -4.74 23.06 19.86
C THR A 126 -3.63 22.80 20.88
N ILE A 127 -2.37 22.88 20.45
CA ILE A 127 -1.22 22.83 21.37
C ILE A 127 -1.09 24.21 22.05
N ALA A 128 -1.42 24.28 23.35
CA ALA A 128 -1.21 25.47 24.15
C ALA A 128 0.17 25.41 24.84
N PHE A 129 1.07 26.32 24.47
CA PHE A 129 2.36 26.48 25.15
C PHE A 129 2.16 27.33 26.41
N LYS A 130 2.43 26.77 27.59
CA LYS A 130 2.55 27.57 28.82
C LYS A 130 3.97 28.10 28.93
N ARG A 131 4.14 29.41 28.75
CA ARG A 131 5.40 30.09 29.05
C ARG A 131 5.62 30.05 30.56
N SER A 132 6.60 29.28 31.01
CA SER A 132 7.05 29.37 32.41
C SER A 132 7.87 30.63 32.54
N VAL A 133 7.39 31.58 33.34
CA VAL A 133 8.15 32.76 33.73
C VAL A 133 8.89 32.36 35.02
N THR A 134 10.19 32.13 34.90
CA THR A 134 11.13 32.08 36.03
C THR A 134 11.43 33.48 36.53
#